data_AF-A0A9W4T9X6-F1
#
_entry.id   AF-A0A9W4T9X6-F1
#
_cell.length_a   1.000
_cell.length_b   1.000
_cell.length_c   1.000
_cell.angle_alpha   90.00
_cell.angle_beta   90.00
_cell.angle_gamma   90.00
#
_symmetry.space_group_name_H-M   'P 1'
#
loop_
_entity.id
_entity.type
_entity.pdbx_description
1 polymer ?
#
loop_
_entity_poly.entity_id
_entity_poly.type
_entity_poly.pdbx_seq_one_letter_code
_entity_poly.pdbx_strand_id
1 'polypeptide(L)' 'PNKSETSDKSKLDKLLEGRNITLNCLIPGEKARDIFEVTISNANNNRVSSLRVEIRNRRLDLFRDIDS' A
#
# COMPACT_ATOMS: atom_id res chain seq x y z
N PRO A 1 -24.64 -10.50 -12.49
CA PRO A 1 -24.22 -9.45 -11.52
C PRO A 1 -24.00 -10.07 -10.13
N ASN A 2 -22.76 -10.49 -9.84
CA ASN A 2 -22.44 -11.15 -8.57
C ASN A 2 -22.49 -10.14 -7.43
N LYS A 3 -23.38 -10.39 -6.47
CA LYS A 3 -23.74 -9.50 -5.36
C LYS A 3 -22.73 -9.52 -4.20
N SER A 4 -21.56 -10.16 -4.39
CA SER A 4 -20.57 -10.45 -3.35
C SER A 4 -19.38 -9.49 -3.32
N GLU A 5 -18.99 -8.87 -4.43
CA GLU A 5 -17.77 -8.02 -4.49
C GLU A 5 -17.91 -6.69 -3.73
N THR A 6 -19.12 -6.13 -3.62
CA THR A 6 -19.36 -4.84 -2.95
C THR A 6 -19.38 -4.92 -1.42
N SER A 7 -19.53 -6.12 -0.86
CA SER A 7 -19.65 -6.32 0.60
C SER A 7 -18.32 -6.09 1.32
N ASP A 8 -17.23 -6.66 0.79
CA ASP A 8 -15.96 -6.71 1.50
C ASP A 8 -15.20 -5.39 1.46
N LYS A 9 -15.26 -4.65 0.35
CA LYS A 9 -14.69 -3.30 0.24
C LYS A 9 -15.32 -2.36 1.28
N SER A 10 -16.64 -2.35 1.39
CA SER A 10 -17.35 -1.46 2.31
C SER A 10 -17.05 -1.75 3.79
N LYS A 11 -16.75 -3.01 4.14
CA LYS A 11 -16.30 -3.39 5.48
C LYS A 11 -14.88 -2.90 5.76
N LEU A 12 -13.98 -3.10 4.81
CA LEU A 12 -12.58 -2.66 4.95
C LEU A 12 -12.50 -1.14 5.07
N ASP A 13 -13.25 -0.40 4.25
CA ASP A 13 -13.28 1.06 4.28
C ASP A 13 -13.81 1.59 5.61
N LYS A 14 -14.87 0.97 6.19
CA LYS A 14 -15.35 1.29 7.53
C LYS A 14 -14.35 0.98 8.64
N LEU A 15 -13.63 -0.13 8.55
CA LEU A 15 -12.61 -0.51 9.55
C LEU A 15 -11.42 0.46 9.55
N LEU A 16 -11.15 1.07 8.41
CA LEU A 16 -10.00 1.95 8.18
C LEU A 16 -10.40 3.43 8.11
N GLU A 17 -11.65 3.77 8.40
CA GLU A 17 -12.14 5.15 8.35
C GLU A 17 -11.34 6.03 9.31
N GLY A 18 -10.73 7.10 8.77
CA GLY A 18 -9.86 8.01 9.52
C GLY A 18 -8.53 7.41 10.00
N ARG A 19 -8.16 6.20 9.58
CA ARG A 19 -6.92 5.52 9.99
C ARG A 19 -5.89 5.49 8.86
N ASN A 20 -4.62 5.40 9.26
CA ASN A 20 -3.54 5.10 8.34
C ASN A 20 -3.36 3.58 8.23
N ILE A 21 -2.86 3.16 7.08
CA ILE A 21 -2.46 1.78 6.80
C ILE A 21 -0.95 1.75 6.76
N THR A 22 -0.34 0.91 7.58
CA THR A 22 1.09 0.65 7.54
C THR A 22 1.33 -0.72 6.90
N LEU A 23 2.18 -0.76 5.90
CA LEU A 23 2.59 -1.97 5.20
C LEU A 23 4.07 -2.23 5.49
N ASN A 24 4.38 -3.46 5.88
CA ASN A 24 5.75 -3.93 5.99
C ASN A 24 6.19 -4.48 4.63
N CYS A 25 7.14 -3.82 3.99
CA CYS A 25 7.66 -4.17 2.68
C CYS A 25 8.93 -5.02 2.81
N LEU A 26 8.94 -6.16 2.14
CA LEU A 26 10.06 -7.09 2.07
C LEU A 26 10.76 -6.95 0.72
N ILE A 27 12.09 -6.97 0.73
CA ILE A 27 12.89 -6.97 -0.50
C ILE A 27 13.36 -8.40 -0.80
N PRO A 28 12.91 -8.99 -1.91
CA PRO A 28 13.33 -10.34 -2.28
C PRO A 28 14.85 -10.44 -2.41
N GLY A 29 15.44 -11.46 -1.76
CA GLY A 29 16.89 -11.69 -1.81
C GLY A 29 17.73 -10.89 -0.81
N GLU A 30 17.16 -9.87 -0.17
CA GLU A 30 17.79 -9.21 0.99
C GLU A 30 17.48 -9.99 2.29
N LYS A 31 18.29 -9.77 3.33
CA LYS A 31 18.06 -10.46 4.61
C LYS A 31 16.72 -9.99 5.18
N ALA A 32 16.04 -10.81 5.99
CA ALA A 32 14.79 -10.43 6.66
C ALA A 32 14.87 -9.16 7.53
N ARG A 33 16.07 -8.58 7.69
CA ARG A 33 16.30 -7.29 8.36
C ARG A 33 16.09 -6.08 7.46
N ASP A 34 16.01 -6.24 6.15
CA ASP A 34 15.77 -5.15 5.19
C ASP A 34 14.27 -4.92 4.95
N ILE A 35 13.48 -5.07 6.00
CA ILE A 35 12.07 -4.66 6.00
C ILE A 35 12.02 -3.14 6.14
N PHE A 36 11.18 -2.50 5.34
CA PHE A 36 10.85 -1.10 5.53
C PHE A 36 9.35 -0.90 5.61
N GLU A 37 8.94 0.09 6.39
CA GLU A 37 7.54 0.43 6.55
C GLU A 37 7.13 1.54 5.57
N VAL A 38 5.92 1.41 5.05
CA VAL A 38 5.24 2.44 4.27
C VAL A 38 3.88 2.71 4.89
N THR A 39 3.60 3.98 5.17
CA THR A 39 2.33 4.41 5.74
C THR A 39 1.56 5.23 4.72
N ILE A 40 0.31 4.86 4.46
CA ILE A 40 -0.61 5.61 3.60
C ILE A 40 -1.88 5.96 4.36
N SER A 41 -2.45 7.13 4.10
CA SER A 41 -3.75 7.48 4.66
C SER A 41 -4.87 6.77 3.93
N ASN A 42 -5.79 6.15 4.66
CA ASN A 42 -7.00 5.57 4.07
C ASN A 42 -8.01 6.64 3.65
N ALA A 43 -7.88 7.88 4.15
CA ALA A 43 -8.80 8.97 3.82
C ALA A 43 -8.67 9.46 2.37
N ASN A 44 -7.64 9.04 1.64
CA ASN A 44 -7.39 9.47 0.28
C ASN A 44 -7.89 8.43 -0.72
N ASN A 45 -8.70 8.83 -1.71
CA ASN A 45 -9.19 7.91 -2.76
C ASN A 45 -8.09 7.42 -3.72
N ASN A 46 -6.92 8.07 -3.74
CA ASN A 46 -5.81 7.71 -4.64
C ASN A 46 -4.79 6.73 -4.01
N ARG A 47 -5.23 5.87 -3.08
CA ARG A 47 -4.39 4.98 -2.24
C ARG A 47 -3.26 4.29 -3.01
N VAL A 48 -3.55 3.77 -4.20
CA VAL A 48 -2.57 3.08 -5.07
C VAL A 48 -1.46 4.04 -5.55
N SER A 49 -1.85 5.22 -6.05
CA SER A 49 -0.90 6.25 -6.48
C SER A 49 -0.06 6.77 -5.31
N SER A 50 -0.68 7.01 -4.15
CA SER A 50 0.04 7.41 -2.93
C SER A 50 1.03 6.33 -2.49
N LEU A 51 0.63 5.05 -2.50
CA LEU A 51 1.49 3.92 -2.15
C LEU A 51 2.72 3.86 -3.06
N ARG A 52 2.55 4.03 -4.37
CA ARG A 52 3.68 4.07 -5.33
C ARG A 52 4.67 5.16 -4.98
N VAL A 53 4.19 6.36 -4.65
CA VAL A 53 5.03 7.50 -4.27
C VAL A 53 5.78 7.22 -2.97
N GLU A 54 5.10 6.71 -1.93
CA GLU A 54 5.74 6.41 -0.65
C GLU A 54 6.81 5.30 -0.76
N ILE A 55 6.53 4.22 -1.51
CA ILE A 55 7.53 3.17 -1.76
C ILE A 55 8.74 3.76 -2.50
N ARG A 56 8.52 4.56 -3.55
CA ARG A 56 9.59 5.21 -4.31
C ARG A 56 10.42 6.13 -3.44
N ASN A 57 9.79 6.94 -2.59
CA ASN A 57 10.49 7.83 -1.68
C ASN A 57 11.33 7.06 -0.65
N ARG A 58 10.88 5.87 -0.25
CA ARG A 58 11.54 5.08 0.78
C ARG A 58 12.72 4.26 0.27
N ARG A 59 12.64 3.70 -0.95
CA ARG A 59 13.71 2.92 -1.59
C ARG A 59 13.94 3.37 -3.03
N LEU A 60 14.26 4.66 -3.21
CA LEU A 60 14.51 5.24 -4.54
C LEU A 60 15.66 4.54 -5.28
N ASP A 61 16.64 4.06 -4.53
CA ASP A 61 17.79 3.29 -4.99
C ASP A 61 17.42 1.98 -5.68
N LEU A 62 16.33 1.34 -5.25
CA LEU A 62 15.86 0.06 -5.79
C LEU A 62 14.54 0.16 -6.55
N PHE A 63 13.85 1.30 -6.47
CA PHE A 63 12.55 1.47 -7.09
C PHE A 63 12.69 1.51 -8.61
N ARG A 64 12.10 0.52 -9.27
CA ARG A 64 12.01 0.45 -10.72
C ARG A 64 10.54 0.45 -11.13
N ASP A 65 10.17 1.43 -11.94
CA ASP A 65 8.88 1.42 -12.61
C ASP A 65 8.97 0.51 -13.84
N ILE A 66 8.08 -0.48 -13.92
CA ILE A 66 8.05 -1.47 -15.01
C ILE A 66 6.97 -1.16 -16.05
N ASP A 67 6.09 -0.19 -15.77
CA ASP A 67 4.94 0.16 -16.61
C ASP A 67 5.15 1.50 -17.37
N SER A 68 6.37 2.06 -17.35
CA SER A 68 6.76 3.24 -18.17
C SER A 68 7.40 2.87 -19.50
#